data_AF-A0A319DHY0-F1
#
_entry.id   AF-A0A319DHY0-F1
#
_cell.length_a   1.000
_cell.length_b   1.000
_cell.length_c   1.000
_cell.angle_alpha   90.00
_cell.angle_beta   90.00
_cell.angle_gamma   90.00
#
_symmetry.space_group_name_H-M   'P 1'
#
loop_
_entity.id
_entity.type
_entity.pdbx_description
1 polymer ?
#
loop_
_entity_poly.entity_id
_entity_poly.type
_entity_poly.pdbx_seq_one_letter_code
_entity_poly.pdbx_strand_id
1 'polypeptide(L)'
;MGKKRKRPVKGDRAQDKSSQTDSAPAPTCFKSQSSLSPDHPAGHSHPVISLYYPQTVPLRQYLLRQIPPSSKSRRRRIASVRDDCSAEASDDRSKDQCQGLANLLDSTLVGILKESPPTCNQERRRELIAFTQSQSKSKIIGTDSGPLCAQTEIVDFVVSSHFNRVSFSRHMPCHLLTRGFVRAREENTPACDIPGLVAQFPNDNVQKLKQAPWTEVLGLLGTNGEEIMLGLLLDCGVFTAVDEQRGIYFQLSGLPLSMLEPMNKVLASDPAPTNTTPFIKSGFALASGVRGNAETGHQKSAQAPAPIIFFRRRILYAPPTFDSRGKVHPGLKAHVLSHFPSNSLSDTIHVLKYVFPRQFGLHNIFTSMLSGQHMQTFKDYSSREEEISQSNRRKRPRTGADVGERSAWIEIPKRLHSAVELVRQLQNRHKHCSYAYLLNYYCSAEVWSHFLGED
;
A
#
# COMPACT_ATOMS: atom_id res chain seq x y z
N MET A 1 71.79 -13.01 5.44
CA MET A 1 72.02 -14.06 6.47
C MET A 1 71.83 -13.42 7.84
N GLY A 2 71.16 -13.97 8.85
CA GLY A 2 70.51 -15.28 8.97
C GLY A 2 70.87 -15.95 10.30
N LYS A 3 70.01 -15.84 11.34
CA LYS A 3 70.05 -16.69 12.55
C LYS A 3 68.66 -16.78 13.20
N LYS A 4 67.99 -17.91 12.95
CA LYS A 4 66.73 -18.31 13.59
C LYS A 4 66.96 -18.61 15.08
N ARG A 5 65.94 -18.42 15.93
CA ARG A 5 65.79 -19.19 17.19
C ARG A 5 64.46 -19.93 17.19
N LYS A 6 64.49 -21.19 17.65
CA LYS A 6 63.37 -22.15 17.61
C LYS A 6 62.47 -22.02 18.85
N ARG A 7 61.21 -22.43 18.71
CA ARG A 7 60.29 -22.79 19.80
C ARG A 7 60.81 -24.01 20.59
N PRO A 8 60.18 -24.32 21.73
CA PRO A 8 59.73 -25.69 21.98
C PRO A 8 58.20 -25.81 22.03
N VAL A 9 57.70 -27.02 21.81
CA VAL A 9 56.29 -27.43 21.86
C VAL A 9 56.18 -28.67 22.77
N LYS A 10 55.17 -28.71 23.63
CA LYS A 10 54.54 -29.88 24.28
C LYS A 10 53.23 -29.35 24.91
N GLY A 11 52.03 -29.90 24.73
CA GLY A 11 51.64 -31.31 24.55
C GLY A 11 51.51 -31.97 25.93
N ASP A 12 50.49 -32.75 26.28
CA ASP A 12 49.25 -33.22 25.61
C ASP A 12 48.39 -33.94 26.70
N ARG A 13 47.17 -34.43 26.40
CA ARG A 13 46.25 -35.27 27.25
C ARG A 13 45.44 -34.52 28.34
N ALA A 14 44.25 -34.98 28.76
CA ALA A 14 43.26 -35.93 28.19
C ALA A 14 41.88 -35.78 28.90
N GLN A 15 40.83 -36.39 28.35
CA GLN A 15 39.45 -36.42 28.86
C GLN A 15 39.27 -37.37 30.06
N ASP A 16 38.26 -37.17 30.92
CA ASP A 16 37.05 -38.02 30.93
C ASP A 16 35.92 -37.62 31.93
N LYS A 17 34.67 -37.74 31.45
CA LYS A 17 33.40 -38.23 32.09
C LYS A 17 32.92 -37.64 33.44
N SER A 18 31.73 -37.01 33.48
CA SER A 18 30.38 -37.60 33.77
C SER A 18 30.04 -37.55 35.28
N SER A 19 28.85 -37.23 35.81
CA SER A 19 27.46 -37.48 35.39
C SER A 19 26.52 -36.34 35.88
N GLN A 20 25.57 -35.80 35.09
CA GLN A 20 24.23 -36.32 34.73
C GLN A 20 23.16 -36.23 35.83
N THR A 21 22.17 -35.35 35.63
CA THR A 21 20.74 -35.53 36.00
C THR A 21 19.85 -34.80 35.00
N ASP A 22 19.10 -35.56 34.21
CA ASP A 22 17.93 -35.12 33.41
C ASP A 22 16.74 -34.79 34.38
N SER A 23 15.56 -34.23 34.04
CA SER A 23 14.84 -33.87 32.80
C SER A 23 13.98 -32.59 33.12
N ALA A 24 13.05 -32.02 32.34
CA ALA A 24 12.43 -32.29 31.03
C ALA A 24 11.93 -30.95 30.40
N PRO A 25 11.58 -30.86 29.09
CA PRO A 25 11.33 -29.58 28.40
C PRO A 25 9.87 -29.31 27.96
N ALA A 26 9.58 -28.06 27.60
CA ALA A 26 8.40 -27.64 26.83
C ALA A 26 8.77 -27.42 25.33
N PRO A 27 7.85 -27.66 24.37
CA PRO A 27 8.24 -27.83 22.97
C PRO A 27 8.32 -26.53 22.15
N THR A 28 9.49 -26.28 21.55
CA THR A 28 9.66 -25.39 20.40
C THR A 28 9.89 -26.20 19.13
N CYS A 29 9.29 -25.79 18.01
CA CYS A 29 9.60 -26.36 16.69
C CYS A 29 9.51 -25.29 15.59
N PHE A 30 10.46 -24.37 15.60
CA PHE A 30 10.91 -23.68 14.38
C PHE A 30 12.24 -24.31 13.98
N LYS A 31 12.22 -25.18 12.96
CA LYS A 31 13.44 -25.79 12.41
C LYS A 31 14.10 -24.82 11.44
N SER A 32 15.09 -24.08 11.94
CA SER A 32 16.10 -23.45 11.10
C SER A 32 16.96 -24.53 10.46
N GLN A 33 17.09 -24.52 9.13
CA GLN A 33 18.12 -25.27 8.42
C GLN A 33 19.06 -24.28 7.73
N SER A 34 20.33 -24.32 8.14
CA SER A 34 21.41 -23.49 7.63
C SER A 34 22.57 -24.38 7.20
N SER A 35 22.96 -24.32 5.92
CA SER A 35 24.14 -25.00 5.40
C SER A 35 24.81 -24.17 4.29
N LEU A 36 25.79 -23.36 4.71
CA LEU A 36 27.05 -22.98 4.03
C LEU A 36 27.08 -23.11 2.49
N SER A 37 26.92 -22.02 1.72
CA SER A 37 28.00 -21.16 1.16
C SER A 37 28.02 -21.28 -0.40
N PRO A 38 28.50 -20.31 -1.22
CA PRO A 38 29.32 -19.13 -0.90
C PRO A 38 28.75 -17.76 -1.34
N ASP A 39 29.32 -16.69 -0.75
CA ASP A 39 29.29 -15.27 -1.11
C ASP A 39 28.33 -14.80 -2.23
N HIS A 40 27.12 -14.40 -1.82
CA HIS A 40 26.37 -13.32 -2.45
C HIS A 40 26.09 -12.25 -1.39
N PRO A 41 26.17 -10.94 -1.71
CA PRO A 41 25.90 -9.89 -0.74
C PRO A 41 24.47 -10.05 -0.25
N ALA A 42 24.30 -10.18 1.08
CA ALA A 42 23.02 -10.51 1.70
C ALA A 42 21.93 -9.53 1.24
N GLY A 43 21.04 -9.99 0.36
CA GLY A 43 19.98 -9.17 -0.18
C GLY A 43 19.08 -8.69 0.96
N HIS A 44 18.92 -7.38 1.10
CA HIS A 44 18.10 -6.76 2.14
C HIS A 44 16.60 -6.96 1.81
N SER A 45 16.18 -8.21 1.85
CA SER A 45 14.86 -8.70 1.44
C SER A 45 13.94 -8.73 2.65
N HIS A 46 13.22 -7.63 2.85
CA HIS A 46 12.27 -7.53 3.95
C HIS A 46 11.07 -8.47 3.69
N PRO A 47 10.73 -9.39 4.62
CA PRO A 47 9.84 -10.53 4.34
C PRO A 47 8.42 -10.15 3.91
N VAL A 48 7.92 -8.98 4.29
CA VAL A 48 6.61 -8.45 3.82
C VAL A 48 6.75 -7.60 2.55
N ILE A 49 7.55 -6.52 2.57
CA ILE A 49 7.71 -5.57 1.45
C ILE A 49 8.08 -6.28 0.14
N SER A 50 9.00 -7.24 0.17
CA SER A 50 9.46 -7.98 -1.00
C SER A 50 8.42 -8.99 -1.56
N LEU A 51 7.25 -9.12 -0.94
CA LEU A 51 6.08 -9.79 -1.54
C LEU A 51 5.28 -8.89 -2.48
N TYR A 52 5.46 -7.57 -2.43
CA TYR A 52 4.69 -6.58 -3.20
C TYR A 52 5.54 -5.81 -4.22
N TYR A 53 6.84 -5.66 -3.95
CA TYR A 53 7.76 -4.91 -4.81
C TYR A 53 8.80 -5.83 -5.47
N PRO A 54 8.87 -5.87 -6.82
CA PRO A 54 9.83 -6.68 -7.57
C PRO A 54 11.29 -6.48 -7.17
N GLN A 55 11.65 -5.26 -6.76
CA GLN A 55 12.95 -4.96 -6.19
C GLN A 55 12.74 -4.19 -4.88
N THR A 56 13.40 -4.64 -3.81
CA THR A 56 13.53 -3.92 -2.54
C THR A 56 15.03 -3.68 -2.33
N VAL A 57 15.43 -2.42 -2.16
CA VAL A 57 16.85 -2.03 -2.03
C VAL A 57 17.00 -0.90 -1.00
N PRO A 58 18.15 -0.78 -0.31
CA PRO A 58 18.45 0.41 0.50
C PRO A 58 18.46 1.70 -0.34
N LEU A 59 18.11 2.82 0.28
CA LEU A 59 18.08 4.14 -0.38
C LEU A 59 19.44 4.49 -0.98
N ARG A 60 20.55 4.23 -0.29
CA ARG A 60 21.91 4.41 -0.83
C ARG A 60 22.11 3.64 -2.14
N GLN A 61 21.68 2.38 -2.19
CA GLN A 61 21.80 1.54 -3.37
C GLN A 61 20.89 2.04 -4.51
N TYR A 62 19.66 2.47 -4.21
CA TYR A 62 18.76 3.08 -5.20
C TYR A 62 19.40 4.31 -5.85
N LEU A 63 19.85 5.28 -5.05
CA LEU A 63 20.45 6.52 -5.56
C LEU A 63 21.74 6.26 -6.37
N LEU A 64 22.57 5.30 -5.94
CA LEU A 64 23.79 4.90 -6.67
C LEU A 64 23.53 4.17 -8.00
N ARG A 65 22.31 3.63 -8.22
CA ARG A 65 21.86 3.10 -9.52
C ARG A 65 21.34 4.20 -10.44
N GLN A 66 20.64 5.21 -9.90
CA GLN A 66 20.08 6.31 -10.69
C GLN A 66 21.14 7.32 -11.17
N ILE A 67 22.29 7.43 -10.48
CA ILE A 67 23.39 8.29 -10.92
C ILE A 67 24.24 7.59 -12.01
N PRO A 68 24.47 8.23 -13.18
CA PRO A 68 25.28 7.66 -14.26
C PRO A 68 26.67 7.19 -13.81
N PRO A 69 27.17 6.05 -14.29
CA PRO A 69 28.47 5.50 -13.86
C PRO A 69 29.66 6.40 -14.21
N SER A 70 29.52 7.30 -15.18
CA SER A 70 30.49 8.36 -15.51
C SER A 70 30.67 9.39 -14.39
N SER A 71 29.66 9.62 -13.56
CA SER A 71 29.67 10.60 -12.45
C SER A 71 30.40 10.08 -11.21
N LYS A 72 31.65 9.63 -11.37
CA LYS A 72 32.46 8.96 -10.33
C LYS A 72 32.54 9.74 -9.01
N SER A 73 32.70 11.07 -9.08
CA SER A 73 32.76 11.93 -7.88
C SER A 73 31.45 11.92 -7.07
N ARG A 74 30.29 12.14 -7.73
CA ARG A 74 28.95 12.08 -7.10
C ARG A 74 28.69 10.70 -6.47
N ARG A 75 29.02 9.62 -7.18
CA ARG A 75 28.87 8.25 -6.67
C ARG A 75 29.79 7.97 -5.48
N ARG A 76 31.02 8.51 -5.48
CA ARG A 76 31.91 8.44 -4.31
C ARG A 76 31.33 9.18 -3.11
N ARG A 77 30.87 10.43 -3.27
CA ARG A 77 30.26 11.23 -2.19
C ARG A 77 29.07 10.54 -1.51
N ILE A 78 28.23 9.84 -2.28
CA ILE A 78 27.11 9.06 -1.72
C ILE A 78 27.57 7.74 -1.07
N ALA A 79 28.70 7.17 -1.51
CA ALA A 79 29.29 6.02 -0.84
C ALA A 79 30.02 6.40 0.46
N SER A 80 30.74 7.52 0.49
CA SER A 80 31.62 7.95 1.59
C SER A 80 30.94 8.63 2.77
N VAL A 81 29.63 8.93 2.71
CA VAL A 81 28.90 9.65 3.79
C VAL A 81 29.18 9.08 5.19
N ARG A 82 29.43 7.78 5.32
CA ARG A 82 29.78 7.13 6.59
C ARG A 82 31.20 7.42 7.06
N ASP A 83 32.16 7.47 6.13
CA ASP A 83 33.58 7.69 6.44
C ASP A 83 33.86 9.18 6.72
N ASP A 84 33.21 10.07 5.95
CA ASP A 84 33.33 11.53 6.07
C ASP A 84 32.88 12.03 7.48
N CYS A 85 31.96 11.31 8.15
CA CYS A 85 31.58 11.55 9.55
C CYS A 85 32.75 11.46 10.55
N SER A 86 33.78 10.68 10.23
CA SER A 86 34.84 10.33 11.18
C SER A 86 36.08 11.23 11.10
N ALA A 87 36.25 11.97 10.00
CA ALA A 87 37.52 12.62 9.66
C ALA A 87 37.53 14.15 9.83
N GLU A 88 36.43 14.85 9.50
CA GLU A 88 36.45 16.31 9.27
C GLU A 88 35.56 17.14 10.21
N ALA A 89 34.75 16.49 11.07
CA ALA A 89 33.79 17.18 11.91
C ALA A 89 34.39 17.63 13.27
N SER A 90 34.64 18.93 13.41
CA SER A 90 35.11 19.57 14.65
C SER A 90 33.99 19.93 15.63
N ASP A 91 32.73 19.96 15.17
CA ASP A 91 31.55 20.31 15.96
C ASP A 91 30.56 19.13 16.07
N ASP A 92 30.04 18.88 17.27
CA ASP A 92 29.23 17.72 17.64
C ASP A 92 27.94 17.65 16.82
N ARG A 93 27.30 18.82 16.63
CA ARG A 93 26.07 18.99 15.83
C ARG A 93 26.23 18.53 14.37
N SER A 94 27.42 18.67 13.81
CA SER A 94 27.70 18.25 12.42
C SER A 94 27.89 16.74 12.29
N LYS A 95 28.34 16.05 13.35
CA LYS A 95 28.45 14.59 13.40
C LYS A 95 27.06 13.96 13.46
N ASP A 96 26.20 14.45 14.33
CA ASP A 96 24.82 13.95 14.46
C ASP A 96 24.05 14.04 13.13
N GLN A 97 24.19 15.16 12.42
CA GLN A 97 23.54 15.37 11.13
C GLN A 97 24.06 14.39 10.06
N CYS A 98 25.40 14.28 9.89
CA CYS A 98 25.99 13.36 8.92
C CYS A 98 25.73 11.88 9.27
N GLN A 99 25.73 11.51 10.55
CA GLN A 99 25.37 10.17 11.02
C GLN A 99 23.88 9.87 10.80
N GLY A 100 23.00 10.85 11.04
CA GLY A 100 21.57 10.75 10.72
C GLY A 100 21.31 10.55 9.22
N LEU A 101 22.06 11.25 8.36
CA LEU A 101 22.02 11.08 6.91
C LEU A 101 22.55 9.70 6.47
N ALA A 102 23.66 9.23 7.04
CA ALA A 102 24.18 7.89 6.79
C ALA A 102 23.17 6.80 7.18
N ASN A 103 22.58 6.92 8.38
CA ASN A 103 21.55 6.01 8.87
C ASN A 103 20.30 6.03 7.97
N LEU A 104 19.84 7.21 7.53
CA LEU A 104 18.70 7.32 6.59
C LEU A 104 19.00 6.60 5.27
N LEU A 105 20.21 6.77 4.72
CA LEU A 105 20.62 6.18 3.45
C LEU A 105 20.69 4.64 3.49
N ASP A 106 21.14 4.05 4.59
CA ASP A 106 21.33 2.60 4.70
C ASP A 106 20.08 1.88 5.23
N SER A 107 19.40 2.44 6.23
CA SER A 107 18.22 1.81 6.84
C SER A 107 16.92 2.01 6.06
N THR A 108 16.80 3.05 5.21
CA THR A 108 15.56 3.27 4.44
C THR A 108 15.49 2.30 3.26
N LEU A 109 14.41 1.52 3.19
CA LEU A 109 14.14 0.62 2.07
C LEU A 109 13.29 1.32 1.00
N VAL A 110 13.67 1.10 -0.27
CA VAL A 110 12.95 1.56 -1.45
C VAL A 110 12.39 0.35 -2.20
N GLY A 111 11.05 0.28 -2.26
CA GLY A 111 10.32 -0.70 -3.05
C GLY A 111 10.05 -0.14 -4.46
N ILE A 112 10.62 -0.76 -5.49
CA ILE A 112 10.46 -0.34 -6.89
C ILE A 112 9.39 -1.23 -7.53
N LEU A 113 8.25 -0.64 -7.91
CA LEU A 113 7.14 -1.40 -8.51
C LEU A 113 7.32 -1.61 -10.02
N LYS A 114 7.78 -0.56 -10.72
CA LYS A 114 8.11 -0.56 -12.15
C LYS A 114 9.18 0.49 -12.41
N GLU A 115 10.14 0.18 -13.27
CA GLU A 115 11.11 1.18 -13.74
C GLU A 115 10.44 2.10 -14.78
N SER A 116 10.56 3.42 -14.56
CA SER A 116 9.96 4.44 -15.44
C SER A 116 10.80 4.64 -16.71
N PRO A 117 10.16 4.78 -17.90
CA PRO A 117 10.88 5.06 -19.13
C PRO A 117 11.42 6.49 -19.13
N PRO A 118 12.55 6.76 -19.82
CA PRO A 118 13.22 8.07 -19.79
C PRO A 118 12.36 9.22 -20.35
N THR A 119 11.41 8.94 -21.24
CA THR A 119 10.44 9.93 -21.74
C THR A 119 9.58 10.51 -20.61
N CYS A 120 9.20 9.69 -19.63
CA CYS A 120 8.38 10.13 -18.50
C CYS A 120 9.14 11.10 -17.59
N ASN A 121 10.46 10.95 -17.46
CA ASN A 121 11.30 11.90 -16.70
C ASN A 121 11.35 13.27 -17.38
N GLN A 122 11.46 13.31 -18.71
CA GLN A 122 11.46 14.56 -19.47
C GLN A 122 10.11 15.29 -19.45
N GLU A 123 9.00 14.55 -19.37
CA GLU A 123 7.66 15.12 -19.12
C GLU A 123 7.57 15.71 -17.70
N ARG A 124 7.87 14.92 -16.66
CA ARG A 124 7.85 15.38 -15.26
C ARG A 124 8.72 16.62 -15.03
N ARG A 125 9.90 16.70 -15.66
CA ARG A 125 10.78 17.88 -15.56
C ARG A 125 10.13 19.13 -16.17
N ARG A 126 9.45 19.01 -17.31
CA ARG A 126 8.71 20.13 -17.93
C ARG A 126 7.52 20.56 -17.07
N GLU A 127 6.79 19.59 -16.51
CA GLU A 127 5.69 19.85 -15.57
C GLU A 127 6.17 20.55 -14.29
N LEU A 128 7.29 20.11 -13.68
CA LEU A 128 7.88 20.75 -12.50
C LEU A 128 8.28 22.20 -12.79
N ILE A 129 8.95 22.46 -13.92
CA ILE A 129 9.33 23.84 -14.31
C ILE A 129 8.08 24.73 -14.47
N ALA A 130 7.02 24.22 -15.11
CA ALA A 130 5.76 24.95 -15.25
C ALA A 130 5.08 25.19 -13.88
N PHE A 131 5.16 24.23 -12.96
CA PHE A 131 4.63 24.34 -11.61
C PHE A 131 5.38 25.41 -10.80
N THR A 132 6.70 25.34 -10.69
CA THR A 132 7.53 26.36 -10.01
C THR A 132 7.31 27.75 -10.60
N GLN A 133 7.23 27.90 -11.93
CA GLN A 133 6.92 29.18 -12.56
C GLN A 133 5.53 29.73 -12.22
N SER A 134 4.54 28.86 -11.96
CA SER A 134 3.20 29.29 -11.52
C SER A 134 3.18 29.68 -10.04
N GLN A 135 3.94 28.98 -9.19
CA GLN A 135 4.19 29.33 -7.79
C GLN A 135 4.85 30.71 -7.65
N SER A 136 5.92 30.99 -8.41
CA SER A 136 6.61 32.29 -8.35
C SER A 136 5.68 33.45 -8.73
N LYS A 137 4.78 33.23 -9.70
CA LYS A 137 3.81 34.25 -10.14
C LYS A 137 2.71 34.52 -9.11
N SER A 138 2.24 33.50 -8.38
CA SER A 138 1.24 33.70 -7.32
C SER A 138 1.82 34.27 -6.04
N LYS A 139 3.05 33.91 -5.66
CA LYS A 139 3.71 34.42 -4.45
C LYS A 139 4.10 35.91 -4.53
N ILE A 140 4.19 36.51 -5.71
CA ILE A 140 4.41 37.98 -5.88
C ILE A 140 3.26 38.82 -5.28
N ILE A 141 2.10 38.23 -4.97
CA ILE A 141 0.93 38.91 -4.40
C ILE A 141 0.82 38.70 -2.87
N GLY A 142 1.60 37.79 -2.27
CA GLY A 142 1.54 37.43 -0.84
C GLY A 142 2.84 37.73 -0.08
N THR A 143 2.74 38.13 1.18
CA THR A 143 3.87 38.67 1.96
C THR A 143 4.93 37.66 2.43
N ASP A 144 6.18 38.11 2.36
CA ASP A 144 7.34 37.82 3.23
C ASP A 144 7.75 36.36 3.51
N SER A 145 7.24 35.38 2.76
CA SER A 145 7.84 34.05 2.71
C SER A 145 8.90 33.99 1.60
N GLY A 146 10.16 33.84 2.00
CA GLY A 146 11.28 33.70 1.07
C GLY A 146 11.17 32.48 0.12
N PRO A 147 12.10 32.34 -0.85
CA PRO A 147 12.08 31.24 -1.81
C PRO A 147 12.03 29.88 -1.11
N LEU A 148 11.16 28.98 -1.59
CA LEU A 148 11.09 27.61 -1.08
C LEU A 148 12.41 26.89 -1.36
N CYS A 149 12.83 25.99 -0.47
CA CYS A 149 13.94 25.09 -0.80
C CYS A 149 13.49 24.12 -1.91
N ALA A 150 14.40 23.73 -2.81
CA ALA A 150 14.06 22.89 -3.96
C ALA A 150 13.37 21.56 -3.58
N GLN A 151 13.73 20.97 -2.44
CA GLN A 151 13.07 19.78 -1.91
C GLN A 151 11.58 20.03 -1.59
N THR A 152 11.24 21.22 -1.08
CA THR A 152 9.84 21.58 -0.82
C THR A 152 9.04 21.72 -2.11
N GLU A 153 9.60 22.38 -3.13
CA GLU A 153 8.93 22.50 -4.44
C GLU A 153 8.70 21.14 -5.09
N ILE A 154 9.67 20.22 -5.00
CA ILE A 154 9.53 18.83 -5.50
C ILE A 154 8.39 18.11 -4.78
N VAL A 155 8.33 18.17 -3.45
CA VAL A 155 7.29 17.49 -2.66
C VAL A 155 5.89 18.06 -2.97
N ASP A 156 5.77 19.38 -3.06
CA ASP A 156 4.50 20.06 -3.40
C ASP A 156 4.05 19.76 -4.85
N PHE A 157 5.00 19.70 -5.78
CA PHE A 157 4.74 19.25 -7.14
C PHE A 157 4.28 17.78 -7.20
N VAL A 158 4.91 16.87 -6.43
CA VAL A 158 4.52 15.45 -6.38
C VAL A 158 3.07 15.31 -5.91
N VAL A 159 2.69 16.02 -4.85
CA VAL A 159 1.30 16.05 -4.36
C VAL A 159 0.37 16.58 -5.46
N SER A 160 0.68 17.73 -6.07
CA SER A 160 -0.11 18.31 -7.17
C SER A 160 -0.27 17.36 -8.37
N SER A 161 0.82 16.72 -8.81
CA SER A 161 0.82 15.78 -9.94
C SER A 161 -0.13 14.60 -9.72
N HIS A 162 -0.20 14.05 -8.50
CA HIS A 162 -1.18 13.02 -8.17
C HIS A 162 -2.63 13.50 -8.27
N PHE A 163 -2.94 14.76 -7.91
CA PHE A 163 -4.28 15.32 -8.12
C PHE A 163 -4.57 15.59 -9.60
N ASN A 164 -3.59 16.02 -10.40
CA ASN A 164 -3.79 16.31 -11.82
C ASN A 164 -4.01 15.03 -12.65
N ARG A 165 -3.30 13.94 -12.32
CA ARG A 165 -3.46 12.63 -12.97
C ARG A 165 -4.84 11.99 -12.73
N VAL A 166 -5.51 12.27 -11.61
CA VAL A 166 -6.88 11.80 -11.32
C VAL A 166 -7.92 12.79 -11.86
N SER A 167 -7.74 13.24 -13.11
CA SER A 167 -8.61 14.19 -13.77
C SER A 167 -10.06 13.69 -13.83
N PHE A 168 -10.99 14.53 -13.36
CA PHE A 168 -12.46 14.36 -13.38
C PHE A 168 -13.09 13.19 -12.60
N SER A 169 -12.31 12.32 -11.99
CA SER A 169 -12.83 11.28 -11.08
C SER A 169 -13.24 11.86 -9.71
N ARG A 170 -14.37 11.40 -9.15
CA ARG A 170 -14.78 11.69 -7.75
C ARG A 170 -13.89 10.98 -6.72
N HIS A 171 -13.06 10.03 -7.13
CA HIS A 171 -12.16 9.31 -6.25
C HIS A 171 -10.90 10.13 -5.96
N MET A 172 -10.49 10.06 -4.70
CA MET A 172 -9.28 10.68 -4.18
C MET A 172 -8.03 9.96 -4.70
N PRO A 173 -6.91 10.66 -4.96
CA PRO A 173 -5.64 9.98 -5.23
C PRO A 173 -5.25 9.08 -4.05
N CYS A 174 -4.93 7.82 -4.31
CA CYS A 174 -4.65 6.81 -3.28
C CYS A 174 -3.21 6.84 -2.74
N HIS A 175 -2.45 7.90 -2.98
CA HIS A 175 -1.05 8.03 -2.56
C HIS A 175 -0.95 8.45 -1.08
N LEU A 176 0.14 8.10 -0.40
CA LEU A 176 0.33 8.53 1.01
C LEU A 176 0.51 10.05 1.14
N LEU A 177 1.24 10.67 0.20
CA LEU A 177 1.50 12.12 0.24
C LEU A 177 0.26 12.97 -0.10
N THR A 178 -0.78 12.41 -0.72
CA THR A 178 -2.04 13.14 -1.01
C THR A 178 -3.07 13.09 0.12
N ARG A 179 -2.79 12.38 1.23
CA ARG A 179 -3.64 12.40 2.42
C ARG A 179 -3.62 13.78 3.08
N GLY A 180 -4.72 14.19 3.69
CA GLY A 180 -4.86 15.50 4.35
C GLY A 180 -5.16 16.67 3.39
N PHE A 181 -4.81 16.57 2.11
CA PHE A 181 -5.14 17.56 1.08
C PHE A 181 -6.52 17.30 0.47
N VAL A 182 -7.13 18.32 -0.14
CA VAL A 182 -8.27 18.22 -1.08
C VAL A 182 -8.14 19.27 -2.18
N ARG A 183 -8.87 19.11 -3.29
CA ARG A 183 -9.02 20.21 -4.26
C ARG A 183 -9.84 21.35 -3.66
N ALA A 184 -9.38 22.58 -3.83
CA ALA A 184 -10.11 23.78 -3.44
C ALA A 184 -11.50 23.81 -4.11
N ARG A 185 -12.52 24.28 -3.38
CA ARG A 185 -13.89 24.44 -3.88
C ARG A 185 -14.43 25.86 -3.75
N GLU A 186 -13.96 26.61 -2.76
CA GLU A 186 -14.41 27.94 -2.38
C GLU A 186 -13.22 28.75 -1.86
N GLU A 187 -13.25 30.07 -2.04
CA GLU A 187 -12.12 30.99 -1.76
C GLU A 187 -11.80 31.13 -0.26
N ASN A 188 -12.74 30.82 0.64
CA ASN A 188 -12.66 31.06 2.08
C ASN A 188 -12.06 29.89 2.90
N THR A 189 -11.22 29.04 2.30
CA THR A 189 -10.53 27.96 3.03
C THR A 189 -9.03 28.25 3.14
N PRO A 190 -8.36 27.88 4.26
CA PRO A 190 -6.95 28.20 4.45
C PRO A 190 -6.11 27.54 3.36
N ALA A 191 -5.56 28.38 2.48
CA ALA A 191 -4.73 27.93 1.37
C ALA A 191 -3.46 27.25 1.91
N CYS A 192 -3.09 26.13 1.30
CA CYS A 192 -1.75 25.57 1.47
C CYS A 192 -0.83 26.08 0.35
N ASP A 193 0.48 25.90 0.49
CA ASP A 193 1.49 26.25 -0.53
C ASP A 193 1.33 25.52 -1.87
N ILE A 194 0.30 24.71 -2.08
CA ILE A 194 0.09 23.92 -3.30
C ILE A 194 -1.09 24.50 -4.11
N PRO A 195 -0.85 25.10 -5.29
CA PRO A 195 -1.89 25.69 -6.13
C PRO A 195 -3.08 24.76 -6.38
N GLY A 196 -4.30 25.28 -6.15
CA GLY A 196 -5.56 24.56 -6.35
C GLY A 196 -5.90 23.53 -5.27
N LEU A 197 -5.08 23.38 -4.23
CA LEU A 197 -5.33 22.47 -3.11
C LEU A 197 -5.48 23.22 -1.77
N VAL A 198 -6.19 22.57 -0.86
CA VAL A 198 -6.38 22.98 0.54
C VAL A 198 -5.87 21.84 1.43
N ALA A 199 -5.05 22.15 2.41
CA ALA A 199 -4.69 21.21 3.47
C ALA A 199 -5.82 21.21 4.52
N GLN A 200 -6.66 20.18 4.52
CA GLN A 200 -7.64 20.00 5.59
C GLN A 200 -6.97 19.49 6.88
N PHE A 201 -5.91 18.69 6.74
CA PHE A 201 -5.12 18.13 7.85
C PHE A 201 -3.63 18.22 7.52
N PRO A 202 -2.76 18.36 8.54
CA PRO A 202 -1.33 18.18 8.34
C PRO A 202 -1.04 16.78 7.76
N ASN A 203 0.02 16.69 6.96
CA ASN A 203 0.53 15.44 6.45
C ASN A 203 2.00 15.33 6.89
N ASP A 204 2.23 14.60 7.97
CA ASP A 204 3.55 14.45 8.59
C ASP A 204 4.57 13.83 7.65
N ASN A 205 4.14 13.01 6.68
CA ASN A 205 5.02 12.44 5.66
C ASN A 205 5.51 13.51 4.70
N VAL A 206 4.63 14.43 4.30
CA VAL A 206 4.99 15.61 3.50
C VAL A 206 5.91 16.52 4.29
N GLN A 207 5.61 16.80 5.56
CA GLN A 207 6.48 17.64 6.41
C GLN A 207 7.88 17.03 6.59
N LYS A 208 7.97 15.73 6.92
CA LYS A 208 9.25 14.98 7.03
C LYS A 208 10.06 15.02 5.73
N LEU A 209 9.42 14.88 4.57
CA LEU A 209 10.10 14.96 3.27
C LEU A 209 10.60 16.36 2.89
N LYS A 210 10.03 17.42 3.47
CA LYS A 210 10.46 18.82 3.28
C LYS A 210 11.66 19.24 4.15
N GLN A 211 12.02 18.43 5.15
CA GLN A 211 13.02 18.75 6.17
C GLN A 211 14.30 17.90 6.04
N ALA A 212 15.29 18.16 6.88
CA ALA A 212 16.45 17.28 7.05
C ALA A 212 16.01 15.90 7.58
N PRO A 213 16.65 14.78 7.17
CA PRO A 213 17.80 14.72 6.25
C PRO A 213 17.41 14.66 4.76
N TRP A 214 16.12 14.70 4.39
CA TRP A 214 15.66 14.57 3.00
C TRP A 214 16.11 15.72 2.09
N THR A 215 16.21 16.93 2.64
CA THR A 215 16.85 18.09 1.98
C THR A 215 18.33 17.84 1.65
N GLU A 216 19.06 17.18 2.55
CA GLU A 216 20.47 16.82 2.35
C GLU A 216 20.63 15.69 1.34
N VAL A 217 19.73 14.70 1.35
CA VAL A 217 19.66 13.66 0.32
C VAL A 217 19.56 14.30 -1.07
N LEU A 218 18.70 15.30 -1.27
CA LEU A 218 18.65 16.05 -2.54
C LEU A 218 19.98 16.75 -2.86
N GLY A 219 20.60 17.39 -1.85
CA GLY A 219 21.90 18.06 -1.97
C GLY A 219 23.08 17.13 -2.34
N LEU A 220 23.00 15.84 -2.03
CA LEU A 220 23.97 14.83 -2.48
C LEU A 220 23.84 14.50 -3.98
N LEU A 221 22.63 14.63 -4.54
CA LEU A 221 22.35 14.18 -5.91
C LEU A 221 22.86 15.16 -6.98
N GLY A 222 22.94 16.46 -6.70
CA GLY A 222 23.45 17.46 -7.64
C GLY A 222 22.54 17.69 -8.86
N THR A 223 23.13 17.87 -10.05
CA THR A 223 22.46 18.38 -11.27
C THR A 223 21.23 17.62 -11.76
N ASN A 224 21.08 16.35 -11.40
CA ASN A 224 19.91 15.52 -11.74
C ASN A 224 19.07 15.15 -10.50
N GLY A 225 19.28 15.84 -9.38
CA GLY A 225 18.65 15.49 -8.11
C GLY A 225 17.14 15.57 -8.13
N GLU A 226 16.59 16.61 -8.76
CA GLU A 226 15.14 16.77 -8.94
C GLU A 226 14.53 15.57 -9.66
N GLU A 227 15.11 15.15 -10.79
CA GLU A 227 14.65 14.01 -11.60
C GLU A 227 14.65 12.70 -10.80
N ILE A 228 15.73 12.44 -10.06
CA ILE A 228 15.89 11.24 -9.23
C ILE A 228 14.90 11.26 -8.06
N MET A 229 14.71 12.41 -7.41
CA MET A 229 13.77 12.58 -6.29
C MET A 229 12.31 12.45 -6.76
N LEU A 230 11.97 12.97 -7.95
CA LEU A 230 10.67 12.76 -8.58
C LEU A 230 10.43 11.28 -8.90
N GLY A 231 11.41 10.56 -9.42
CA GLY A 231 11.32 9.11 -9.64
C GLY A 231 11.08 8.33 -8.35
N LEU A 232 11.82 8.68 -7.28
CA LEU A 232 11.66 8.08 -5.96
C LEU A 232 10.25 8.31 -5.38
N LEU A 233 9.74 9.54 -5.44
CA LEU A 233 8.50 9.91 -4.77
C LEU A 233 7.22 9.61 -5.57
N LEU A 234 7.29 9.46 -6.90
CA LEU A 234 6.13 9.14 -7.76
C LEU A 234 5.98 7.64 -8.06
N ASP A 235 7.09 6.88 -8.17
CA ASP A 235 7.07 5.51 -8.67
C ASP A 235 7.41 4.43 -7.63
N CYS A 236 8.00 4.82 -6.50
CA CYS A 236 8.49 3.88 -5.49
C CYS A 236 7.69 3.94 -4.17
N GLY A 237 7.69 2.84 -3.42
CA GLY A 237 7.38 2.86 -2.00
C GLY A 237 8.63 3.21 -1.19
N VAL A 238 8.53 4.16 -0.26
CA VAL A 238 9.64 4.56 0.62
C VAL A 238 9.32 4.12 2.04
N PHE A 239 10.18 3.32 2.64
CA PHE A 239 9.99 2.69 3.94
C PHE A 239 11.15 3.04 4.88
N THR A 240 10.93 3.96 5.82
CA THR A 240 11.93 4.35 6.82
C THR A 240 11.92 3.33 7.96
N ALA A 241 13.09 2.87 8.40
CA ALA A 241 13.19 2.01 9.58
C ALA A 241 12.72 2.77 10.84
N VAL A 242 11.99 2.07 11.71
CA VAL A 242 11.68 2.50 13.08
C VAL A 242 12.52 1.67 14.05
N ASP A 243 12.63 0.37 13.78
CA ASP A 243 13.56 -0.54 14.44
C ASP A 243 14.08 -1.52 13.38
N GLU A 244 15.28 -1.27 12.87
CA GLU A 244 15.90 -2.09 11.82
C GLU A 244 16.19 -3.53 12.30
N GLN A 245 16.61 -3.68 13.57
CA GLN A 245 16.95 -4.98 14.18
C GLN A 245 15.72 -5.89 14.28
N ARG A 246 14.54 -5.31 14.55
CA ARG A 246 13.25 -6.02 14.57
C ARG A 246 12.54 -6.06 13.22
N GLY A 247 13.10 -5.42 12.19
CA GLY A 247 12.46 -5.33 10.88
C GLY A 247 11.16 -4.51 10.88
N ILE A 248 11.07 -3.47 11.71
CA ILE A 248 9.89 -2.61 11.83
C ILE A 248 10.08 -1.36 10.98
N TYR A 249 9.21 -1.17 10.00
CA TYR A 249 9.29 -0.11 9.00
C TYR A 249 8.00 0.70 8.90
N PHE A 250 8.15 2.01 8.74
CA PHE A 250 7.07 2.95 8.46
C PHE A 250 7.07 3.33 6.98
N GLN A 251 5.90 3.28 6.32
CA GLN A 251 5.78 3.69 4.92
C GLN A 251 5.60 5.22 4.82
N LEU A 252 6.65 5.91 4.38
CA LEU A 252 6.68 7.36 4.21
C LEU A 252 6.03 7.81 2.89
N SER A 253 6.29 7.09 1.78
CA SER A 253 5.75 7.43 0.45
C SER A 253 5.34 6.20 -0.34
N GLY A 254 4.65 6.42 -1.46
CA GLY A 254 4.12 5.39 -2.36
C GLY A 254 2.62 5.13 -2.19
N LEU A 255 2.14 4.14 -2.94
CA LEU A 255 0.83 3.52 -2.71
C LEU A 255 0.88 2.68 -1.43
N PRO A 256 -0.15 2.75 -0.54
CA PRO A 256 -0.22 1.92 0.66
C PRO A 256 -0.13 0.43 0.34
N LEU A 257 0.65 -0.35 1.11
CA LEU A 257 0.78 -1.81 0.94
C LEU A 257 -0.57 -2.55 0.87
N SER A 258 -1.62 -2.07 1.53
CA SER A 258 -2.98 -2.64 1.46
C SER A 258 -3.63 -2.55 0.07
N MET A 259 -3.25 -1.56 -0.73
CA MET A 259 -3.73 -1.32 -2.09
C MET A 259 -2.93 -2.09 -3.15
N LEU A 260 -1.77 -2.66 -2.78
CA LEU A 260 -0.97 -3.48 -3.67
C LEU A 260 -1.44 -4.94 -3.69
N GLU A 261 -1.31 -5.57 -4.84
CA GLU A 261 -1.46 -7.02 -4.99
C GLU A 261 -0.09 -7.71 -4.84
N PRO A 262 0.02 -8.81 -4.09
CA PRO A 262 1.25 -9.56 -3.97
C PRO A 262 1.70 -10.09 -5.32
N MET A 263 3.02 -10.12 -5.49
CA MET A 263 3.71 -10.87 -6.52
C MET A 263 3.59 -12.37 -6.24
N ASN A 264 2.40 -12.93 -6.46
CA ASN A 264 2.20 -14.37 -6.43
C ASN A 264 3.19 -15.00 -7.42
N LYS A 265 4.11 -15.82 -6.91
CA LYS A 265 5.08 -16.54 -7.73
C LYS A 265 4.32 -17.39 -8.75
N VAL A 266 4.47 -17.07 -10.02
CA VAL A 266 4.08 -17.95 -11.12
C VAL A 266 5.11 -19.08 -11.17
N LEU A 267 4.89 -20.08 -10.30
CA LEU A 267 5.56 -21.38 -10.26
C LEU A 267 4.45 -22.39 -9.90
N ALA A 268 4.07 -23.37 -10.72
CA ALA A 268 4.70 -23.83 -11.95
C ALA A 268 3.68 -24.13 -13.07
N SER A 269 4.06 -23.74 -14.29
CA SER A 269 3.75 -24.43 -15.55
C SER A 269 4.97 -24.24 -16.45
N ASP A 270 5.48 -25.32 -17.04
CA ASP A 270 6.84 -25.40 -17.58
C ASP A 270 7.18 -24.40 -18.70
N PRO A 271 8.45 -24.01 -18.86
CA PRO A 271 8.89 -23.18 -19.97
C PRO A 271 9.05 -24.02 -21.25
N ALA A 272 8.24 -23.73 -22.27
CA ALA A 272 8.52 -24.09 -23.65
C ALA A 272 8.76 -22.81 -24.47
N PRO A 273 9.88 -22.69 -25.22
CA PRO A 273 10.25 -21.41 -25.84
C PRO A 273 9.77 -21.31 -27.29
N THR A 274 9.17 -20.17 -27.66
CA THR A 274 9.49 -19.55 -28.96
C THR A 274 9.18 -18.05 -28.98
N ASN A 275 10.13 -17.31 -29.56
CA ASN A 275 10.08 -15.89 -29.91
C ASN A 275 8.78 -15.56 -30.69
N THR A 276 8.15 -14.39 -30.58
CA THR A 276 8.57 -13.12 -31.23
C THR A 276 7.68 -11.96 -30.74
N THR A 277 8.21 -10.73 -30.70
CA THR A 277 7.50 -9.46 -30.38
C THR A 277 6.74 -8.86 -31.59
N PRO A 278 5.96 -7.76 -31.48
CA PRO A 278 4.81 -7.49 -30.61
C PRO A 278 3.61 -6.90 -31.43
N PHE A 279 2.66 -6.24 -30.75
CA PHE A 279 1.82 -5.10 -31.23
C PHE A 279 0.33 -5.32 -31.65
N ILE A 280 -0.47 -4.27 -31.32
CA ILE A 280 -1.83 -3.85 -31.76
C ILE A 280 -3.10 -4.57 -31.24
N LYS A 281 -4.01 -3.73 -30.71
CA LYS A 281 -5.45 -3.99 -30.52
C LYS A 281 -6.21 -3.76 -31.83
N SER A 282 -7.01 -4.71 -32.28
CA SER A 282 -8.28 -4.43 -32.98
C SER A 282 -9.18 -5.65 -32.90
N GLY A 283 -10.49 -5.45 -32.81
CA GLY A 283 -11.46 -6.56 -32.83
C GLY A 283 -11.94 -6.85 -34.25
N PHE A 284 -12.35 -8.09 -34.51
CA PHE A 284 -13.32 -8.41 -35.55
C PHE A 284 -14.18 -9.62 -35.13
N ALA A 285 -15.36 -9.71 -35.73
CA ALA A 285 -16.41 -10.63 -35.31
C ALA A 285 -16.31 -12.01 -35.99
N LEU A 286 -16.86 -13.00 -35.28
CA LEU A 286 -17.64 -14.15 -35.78
C LEU A 286 -17.18 -14.88 -37.06
N ALA A 287 -16.72 -16.12 -36.89
CA ALA A 287 -16.91 -17.19 -37.87
C ALA A 287 -17.64 -18.37 -37.20
N SER A 288 -18.51 -19.05 -37.94
CA SER A 288 -19.46 -20.05 -37.44
C SER A 288 -19.26 -21.42 -38.10
N GLY A 289 -19.56 -22.49 -37.37
CA GLY A 289 -19.45 -23.90 -37.80
C GLY A 289 -18.55 -24.70 -36.85
N VAL A 290 -18.90 -25.91 -36.40
CA VAL A 290 -19.96 -26.84 -36.81
C VAL A 290 -20.64 -27.45 -35.56
N ARG A 291 -21.88 -27.95 -35.75
CA ARG A 291 -22.76 -28.51 -34.69
C ARG A 291 -22.22 -29.79 -34.05
N GLY A 292 -22.46 -29.91 -32.74
CA GLY A 292 -22.52 -31.19 -32.01
C GLY A 292 -23.50 -31.05 -30.84
N ASN A 293 -24.70 -31.61 -30.96
CA ASN A 293 -25.72 -31.56 -29.91
C ASN A 293 -25.48 -32.69 -28.88
N ALA A 294 -25.24 -32.36 -27.62
CA ALA A 294 -25.46 -33.25 -26.49
C ALA A 294 -25.71 -32.45 -25.19
N GLU A 295 -26.98 -32.33 -24.86
CA GLU A 295 -27.58 -32.26 -23.51
C GLU A 295 -26.99 -31.33 -22.42
N THR A 296 -27.87 -30.40 -22.03
CA THR A 296 -27.75 -29.46 -20.93
C THR A 296 -27.44 -30.08 -19.57
N GLY A 297 -26.17 -30.04 -19.17
CA GLY A 297 -25.70 -30.35 -17.82
C GLY A 297 -24.86 -29.22 -17.21
N HIS A 298 -25.44 -28.04 -16.98
CA HIS A 298 -24.76 -26.92 -16.31
C HIS A 298 -24.59 -27.19 -14.78
N GLN A 299 -23.79 -28.21 -14.44
CA GLN A 299 -23.26 -28.36 -13.09
C GLN A 299 -22.34 -27.17 -12.80
N LYS A 300 -22.90 -26.18 -12.10
CA LYS A 300 -22.11 -25.10 -11.48
C LYS A 300 -21.24 -25.76 -10.41
N SER A 301 -20.00 -26.07 -10.76
CA SER A 301 -18.96 -26.52 -9.85
C SER A 301 -18.68 -25.43 -8.81
N ALA A 302 -19.47 -25.44 -7.74
CA ALA A 302 -19.21 -24.59 -6.59
C ALA A 302 -17.83 -24.93 -6.05
N GLN A 303 -16.96 -23.93 -5.92
CA GLN A 303 -15.65 -24.16 -5.30
C GLN A 303 -15.84 -24.80 -3.92
N ALA A 304 -15.03 -25.82 -3.62
CA ALA A 304 -14.86 -26.31 -2.26
C ALA A 304 -14.46 -25.13 -1.35
N PRO A 305 -14.79 -25.13 -0.05
CA PRO A 305 -14.52 -23.98 0.84
C PRO A 305 -13.02 -23.63 1.04
N ALA A 306 -12.10 -24.49 0.61
CA ALA A 306 -10.68 -24.44 0.90
C ALA A 306 -9.89 -23.19 0.39
N PRO A 307 -10.22 -22.53 -0.74
CA PRO A 307 -9.47 -21.37 -1.24
C PRO A 307 -10.07 -20.02 -0.83
N ILE A 308 -10.88 -19.95 0.24
CA ILE A 308 -11.33 -18.66 0.79
C ILE A 308 -10.15 -17.99 1.50
N ILE A 309 -9.51 -17.03 0.81
CA ILE A 309 -8.43 -16.22 1.37
C ILE A 309 -9.03 -14.95 1.97
N PHE A 310 -8.93 -14.81 3.30
CA PHE A 310 -9.16 -13.52 3.95
C PHE A 310 -7.99 -12.58 3.66
N PHE A 311 -8.28 -11.46 3.00
CA PHE A 311 -7.30 -10.40 2.71
C PHE A 311 -6.94 -9.62 3.99
N ARG A 312 -6.25 -10.27 4.93
CA ARG A 312 -5.85 -9.68 6.22
C ARG A 312 -5.14 -8.33 6.05
N ARG A 313 -4.37 -8.11 4.97
CA ARG A 313 -3.75 -6.82 4.65
C ARG A 313 -4.76 -5.68 4.41
N ARG A 314 -5.93 -5.98 3.83
CA ARG A 314 -7.05 -5.03 3.64
C ARG A 314 -7.90 -4.85 4.91
N ILE A 315 -7.52 -5.50 6.01
CA ILE A 315 -8.13 -5.33 7.34
C ILE A 315 -7.12 -4.61 8.26
N LEU A 316 -5.89 -5.14 8.36
CA LEU A 316 -4.83 -4.67 9.24
C LEU A 316 -4.14 -3.38 8.76
N TYR A 317 -4.06 -3.16 7.44
CA TYR A 317 -3.41 -1.97 6.85
C TYR A 317 -4.39 -1.13 6.03
N ALA A 318 -5.70 -1.29 6.25
CA ALA A 318 -6.70 -0.41 5.65
C ALA A 318 -6.50 1.03 6.18
N PRO A 319 -6.59 2.07 5.33
CA PRO A 319 -6.66 3.43 5.84
C PRO A 319 -7.94 3.61 6.68
N PRO A 320 -7.89 4.35 7.79
CA PRO A 320 -9.11 4.72 8.51
C PRO A 320 -10.04 5.54 7.62
N THR A 321 -11.35 5.37 7.81
CA THR A 321 -12.33 6.23 7.15
C THR A 321 -12.45 7.55 7.89
N PHE A 322 -12.42 8.66 7.17
CA PHE A 322 -12.48 10.00 7.75
C PHE A 322 -13.90 10.61 7.64
N ASP A 323 -14.25 11.53 8.55
CA ASP A 323 -15.42 12.41 8.42
C ASP A 323 -15.11 13.65 7.55
N SER A 324 -16.10 14.50 7.29
CA SER A 324 -15.91 15.74 6.50
C SER A 324 -15.02 16.79 7.19
N ARG A 325 -14.70 16.57 8.47
CA ARG A 325 -13.78 17.36 9.29
C ARG A 325 -12.50 16.55 9.58
N GLY A 326 -12.24 15.52 8.77
CA GLY A 326 -11.10 14.59 8.82
C GLY A 326 -10.77 13.97 10.16
N LYS A 327 -11.71 13.94 11.11
CA LYS A 327 -11.55 13.07 12.27
C LYS A 327 -11.76 11.63 11.81
N VAL A 328 -11.04 10.69 12.42
CA VAL A 328 -11.29 9.26 12.19
C VAL A 328 -12.74 8.97 12.56
N HIS A 329 -13.50 8.46 11.59
CA HIS A 329 -14.89 8.13 11.78
C HIS A 329 -14.98 6.70 12.35
N PRO A 330 -15.46 6.52 13.59
CA PRO A 330 -15.51 5.21 14.22
C PRO A 330 -16.63 4.34 13.63
N GLY A 331 -16.38 3.05 13.48
CA GLY A 331 -17.38 2.08 13.03
C GLY A 331 -17.42 1.87 11.50
N LEU A 332 -18.56 1.41 11.00
CA LEU A 332 -18.70 0.79 9.68
C LEU A 332 -19.31 1.70 8.61
N LYS A 333 -18.90 2.97 8.53
CA LYS A 333 -19.53 4.03 7.69
C LYS A 333 -19.90 3.65 6.25
N ALA A 334 -19.03 2.90 5.57
CA ALA A 334 -19.20 2.49 4.17
C ALA A 334 -19.91 1.14 4.00
N HIS A 335 -20.42 0.55 5.08
CA HIS A 335 -21.07 -0.76 5.07
C HIS A 335 -22.58 -0.61 4.84
N VAL A 336 -23.19 -1.63 4.22
CA VAL A 336 -24.64 -1.64 3.90
C VAL A 336 -25.53 -1.34 5.11
N LEU A 337 -25.14 -1.75 6.32
CA LEU A 337 -25.90 -1.48 7.55
C LEU A 337 -26.00 0.03 7.90
N SER A 338 -25.01 0.84 7.51
CA SER A 338 -25.05 2.30 7.70
C SER A 338 -25.87 3.01 6.61
N HIS A 339 -25.95 2.43 5.41
CA HIS A 339 -26.79 2.92 4.33
C HIS A 339 -28.28 2.55 4.50
N PHE A 340 -28.56 1.42 5.14
CA PHE A 340 -29.91 0.89 5.38
C PHE A 340 -30.15 0.67 6.90
N PRO A 341 -30.24 1.76 7.70
CA PRO A 341 -30.38 1.69 9.16
C PRO A 341 -31.83 1.42 9.62
N SER A 342 -32.78 1.45 8.70
CA SER A 342 -34.20 1.14 8.94
C SER A 342 -34.44 -0.37 8.89
N ASN A 343 -35.26 -0.87 9.80
CA ASN A 343 -35.67 -2.29 9.87
C ASN A 343 -36.92 -2.59 9.02
N SER A 344 -37.29 -1.71 8.08
CA SER A 344 -38.35 -1.97 7.11
C SER A 344 -38.08 -3.26 6.34
N LEU A 345 -39.14 -3.92 5.86
CA LEU A 345 -39.00 -5.17 5.11
C LEU A 345 -38.14 -4.97 3.85
N SER A 346 -38.32 -3.86 3.13
CA SER A 346 -37.53 -3.52 1.93
C SER A 346 -36.04 -3.36 2.23
N ASP A 347 -35.71 -2.60 3.29
CA ASP A 347 -34.32 -2.35 3.69
C ASP A 347 -33.64 -3.65 4.16
N THR A 348 -34.36 -4.46 4.94
CA THR A 348 -33.92 -5.78 5.40
C THR A 348 -33.65 -6.71 4.20
N ILE A 349 -34.53 -6.71 3.17
CA ILE A 349 -34.33 -7.46 1.93
C ILE A 349 -33.08 -6.99 1.18
N HIS A 350 -32.80 -5.69 1.16
CA HIS A 350 -31.59 -5.16 0.52
C HIS A 350 -30.32 -5.56 1.27
N VAL A 351 -30.32 -5.50 2.61
CA VAL A 351 -29.20 -6.03 3.42
C VAL A 351 -29.04 -7.55 3.23
N LEU A 352 -30.12 -8.32 3.13
CA LEU A 352 -30.08 -9.75 2.81
C LEU A 352 -29.42 -10.04 1.44
N LYS A 353 -29.56 -9.15 0.45
CA LYS A 353 -28.87 -9.25 -0.86
C LYS A 353 -27.34 -9.11 -0.71
N TYR A 354 -26.85 -8.37 0.28
CA TYR A 354 -25.43 -8.28 0.62
C TYR A 354 -24.92 -9.48 1.41
N VAL A 355 -25.68 -9.97 2.40
CA VAL A 355 -25.27 -11.07 3.29
C VAL A 355 -25.38 -12.45 2.60
N PHE A 356 -26.43 -12.67 1.80
CA PHE A 356 -26.73 -13.94 1.13
C PHE A 356 -26.80 -13.82 -0.40
N PRO A 357 -25.77 -13.27 -1.07
CA PRO A 357 -25.82 -12.94 -2.50
C PRO A 357 -26.19 -14.13 -3.39
N ARG A 358 -25.68 -15.32 -3.08
CA ARG A 358 -25.93 -16.55 -3.85
C ARG A 358 -27.43 -16.87 -3.97
N GLN A 359 -28.20 -16.69 -2.90
CA GLN A 359 -29.63 -16.97 -2.85
C GLN A 359 -30.45 -16.00 -3.71
N PHE A 360 -29.95 -14.77 -3.92
CA PHE A 360 -30.56 -13.78 -4.82
C PHE A 360 -30.04 -13.88 -6.26
N GLY A 361 -29.12 -14.80 -6.56
CA GLY A 361 -28.49 -14.96 -7.87
C GLY A 361 -27.36 -13.97 -8.15
N LEU A 362 -26.81 -13.34 -7.11
CA LEU A 362 -25.73 -12.36 -7.17
C LEU A 362 -24.35 -13.03 -7.11
N HIS A 363 -23.34 -12.37 -7.67
CA HIS A 363 -21.97 -12.82 -7.72
C HIS A 363 -21.38 -12.92 -6.30
N ASN A 364 -20.68 -14.02 -6.05
CA ASN A 364 -20.06 -14.30 -4.76
C ASN A 364 -18.82 -15.18 -4.95
N ILE A 365 -18.03 -15.30 -3.89
CA ILE A 365 -16.75 -16.04 -3.90
C ILE A 365 -16.90 -17.48 -4.41
N PHE A 366 -18.00 -18.18 -4.07
CA PHE A 366 -18.24 -19.57 -4.48
C PHE A 366 -18.73 -19.73 -5.92
N THR A 367 -19.09 -18.64 -6.59
CA THR A 367 -19.54 -18.63 -8.01
C THR A 367 -18.52 -18.00 -8.95
N SER A 368 -17.36 -17.58 -8.43
CA SER A 368 -16.27 -16.97 -9.19
C SER A 368 -15.49 -18.03 -9.98
N MET A 369 -16.15 -18.64 -10.98
CA MET A 369 -15.49 -19.48 -11.97
C MET A 369 -14.59 -18.64 -12.87
N LEU A 370 -13.51 -19.26 -13.36
CA LEU A 370 -12.43 -18.68 -14.15
C LEU A 370 -12.90 -18.19 -15.54
N SER A 371 -13.66 -17.10 -15.57
CA SER A 371 -13.76 -16.24 -16.74
C SER A 371 -12.43 -15.49 -16.88
N GLY A 372 -11.67 -15.78 -17.94
CA GLY A 372 -10.33 -15.24 -18.21
C GLY A 372 -10.25 -13.72 -18.48
N GLN A 373 -11.28 -12.94 -18.10
CA GLN A 373 -11.36 -11.49 -18.28
C GLN A 373 -11.32 -10.68 -16.98
N HIS A 374 -11.39 -11.30 -15.80
CA HIS A 374 -11.17 -10.61 -14.53
C HIS A 374 -9.94 -11.17 -13.81
N MET A 375 -8.76 -10.63 -14.14
CA MET A 375 -7.51 -10.85 -13.39
C MET A 375 -7.48 -10.09 -12.05
N GLN A 376 -8.58 -10.14 -11.32
CA GLN A 376 -8.66 -9.70 -9.94
C GLN A 376 -9.30 -10.87 -9.18
N THR A 377 -8.46 -11.65 -8.50
CA THR A 377 -8.80 -12.99 -7.97
C THR A 377 -10.08 -13.00 -7.13
N PHE A 378 -10.43 -11.86 -6.54
CA PHE A 378 -11.75 -11.60 -5.96
C PHE A 378 -12.20 -10.16 -6.27
N LYS A 379 -13.45 -10.02 -6.72
CA LYS A 379 -14.15 -8.72 -6.89
C LYS A 379 -14.29 -8.02 -5.53
N ASP A 380 -14.17 -6.70 -5.49
CA ASP A 380 -14.56 -5.92 -4.31
C ASP A 380 -16.09 -5.98 -4.12
N TYR A 381 -16.52 -6.38 -2.92
CA TYR A 381 -17.92 -6.52 -2.54
C TYR A 381 -18.40 -5.43 -1.58
N SER A 382 -17.59 -4.41 -1.32
CA SER A 382 -17.92 -3.28 -0.44
C SER A 382 -19.18 -2.52 -0.90
N SER A 383 -19.41 -2.46 -2.23
CA SER A 383 -20.67 -2.02 -2.81
C SER A 383 -21.18 -3.05 -3.83
N ARG A 384 -22.50 -3.30 -3.81
CA ARG A 384 -23.21 -4.20 -4.73
C ARG A 384 -24.38 -3.51 -5.45
N GLU A 385 -24.54 -2.20 -5.29
CA GLU A 385 -25.73 -1.47 -5.74
C GLU A 385 -26.01 -1.59 -7.24
N GLU A 386 -24.98 -1.53 -8.08
CA GLU A 386 -25.12 -1.71 -9.52
C GLU A 386 -25.55 -3.14 -9.87
N GLU A 387 -24.94 -4.14 -9.23
CA GLU A 387 -25.24 -5.56 -9.45
C GLU A 387 -26.65 -5.94 -8.99
N ILE A 388 -27.08 -5.42 -7.85
CA ILE A 388 -28.44 -5.53 -7.32
C ILE A 388 -29.43 -4.85 -8.26
N SER A 389 -29.11 -3.64 -8.74
CA SER A 389 -29.96 -2.89 -9.68
C SER A 389 -30.15 -3.64 -11.01
N GLN A 390 -29.07 -4.19 -11.58
CA GLN A 390 -29.13 -5.01 -12.79
C GLN A 390 -29.94 -6.30 -12.56
N SER A 391 -29.76 -6.97 -11.42
CA SER A 391 -30.53 -8.18 -11.04
C SER A 391 -32.02 -7.90 -10.87
N ASN A 392 -32.38 -6.81 -10.17
CA ASN A 392 -33.77 -6.38 -10.01
C ASN A 392 -34.40 -6.04 -11.37
N ARG A 393 -33.70 -5.33 -12.27
CA ARG A 393 -34.17 -5.02 -13.64
C ARG A 393 -34.45 -6.28 -14.47
N ARG A 394 -33.62 -7.33 -14.34
CA ARG A 394 -33.83 -8.62 -15.04
C ARG A 394 -35.01 -9.43 -14.49
N LYS A 395 -35.48 -9.15 -13.27
CA LYS A 395 -36.56 -9.89 -12.60
C LYS A 395 -37.93 -9.23 -12.69
N ARG A 396 -38.03 -7.93 -13.01
CA ARG A 396 -39.31 -7.24 -13.15
C ARG A 396 -40.05 -7.67 -14.44
N PRO A 397 -41.29 -8.17 -14.34
CA PRO A 397 -42.19 -8.27 -15.50
C PRO A 397 -42.50 -6.87 -16.05
N ARG A 398 -42.98 -6.78 -17.30
CA ARG A 398 -43.31 -5.51 -17.97
C ARG A 398 -44.58 -4.81 -17.44
N THR A 399 -45.31 -5.42 -16.50
CA THR A 399 -46.56 -4.90 -15.96
C THR A 399 -46.33 -4.19 -14.62
N GLY A 400 -46.53 -2.87 -14.61
CA GLY A 400 -46.45 -2.05 -13.40
C GLY A 400 -47.69 -2.21 -12.52
N ALA A 401 -47.63 -3.14 -11.58
CA ALA A 401 -48.59 -3.27 -10.47
C ALA A 401 -47.92 -2.84 -9.15
N ASP A 402 -48.68 -2.18 -8.30
CA ASP A 402 -48.19 -1.61 -7.03
C ASP A 402 -47.81 -2.72 -6.01
N VAL A 403 -46.71 -2.51 -5.28
CA VAL A 403 -45.96 -3.59 -4.61
C VAL A 403 -46.18 -3.54 -3.09
N GLY A 404 -47.33 -4.06 -2.64
CA GLY A 404 -47.63 -4.22 -1.21
C GLY A 404 -46.79 -5.31 -0.52
N GLU A 405 -46.62 -5.24 0.81
CA GLU A 405 -45.70 -6.09 1.59
C GLU A 405 -45.81 -7.61 1.33
N ARG A 406 -47.00 -8.13 1.04
CA ARG A 406 -47.21 -9.55 0.73
C ARG A 406 -46.40 -10.01 -0.49
N SER A 407 -46.15 -9.12 -1.45
CA SER A 407 -45.31 -9.41 -2.63
C SER A 407 -43.82 -9.35 -2.31
N ALA A 408 -43.39 -8.54 -1.34
CA ALA A 408 -42.00 -8.50 -0.89
C ALA A 408 -41.54 -9.84 -0.28
N TRP A 409 -42.42 -10.55 0.44
CA TRP A 409 -42.14 -11.92 0.91
C TRP A 409 -41.95 -12.96 -0.21
N ILE A 410 -42.50 -12.70 -1.41
CA ILE A 410 -42.29 -13.54 -2.60
C ILE A 410 -40.90 -13.29 -3.20
N GLU A 411 -40.33 -12.09 -3.05
CA GLU A 411 -38.92 -11.82 -3.44
C GLU A 411 -37.90 -12.51 -2.53
N ILE A 412 -38.26 -12.89 -1.29
CA ILE A 412 -37.35 -13.54 -0.34
C ILE A 412 -37.31 -15.06 -0.60
N PRO A 413 -36.15 -15.64 -0.95
CA PRO A 413 -36.00 -17.09 -1.05
C PRO A 413 -36.39 -17.78 0.26
N LYS A 414 -37.25 -18.81 0.21
CA LYS A 414 -37.82 -19.49 1.40
C LYS A 414 -36.80 -19.84 2.49
N ARG A 415 -35.58 -20.24 2.10
CA ARG A 415 -34.47 -20.58 3.02
C ARG A 415 -33.92 -19.40 3.84
N LEU A 416 -34.27 -18.16 3.50
CA LEU A 416 -33.87 -16.94 4.20
C LEU A 416 -34.98 -16.32 5.04
N HIS A 417 -36.19 -16.89 5.07
CA HIS A 417 -37.31 -16.33 5.85
C HIS A 417 -36.97 -16.21 7.35
N SER A 418 -36.28 -17.18 7.93
CA SER A 418 -35.76 -17.10 9.31
C SER A 418 -34.58 -16.13 9.49
N ALA A 419 -33.83 -15.83 8.42
CA ALA A 419 -32.72 -14.90 8.45
C ALA A 419 -33.15 -13.42 8.41
N VAL A 420 -34.39 -13.13 7.98
CA VAL A 420 -34.98 -11.77 7.98
C VAL A 420 -34.89 -11.16 9.37
N GLU A 421 -35.29 -11.91 10.40
CA GLU A 421 -35.32 -11.41 11.78
C GLU A 421 -33.90 -11.25 12.36
N LEU A 422 -32.97 -12.15 12.03
CA LEU A 422 -31.57 -12.01 12.41
C LEU A 422 -30.92 -10.75 11.79
N VAL A 423 -31.25 -10.43 10.54
CA VAL A 423 -30.78 -9.20 9.88
C VAL A 423 -31.41 -7.95 10.48
N ARG A 424 -32.71 -7.97 10.82
CA ARG A 424 -33.36 -6.87 11.57
C ARG A 424 -32.70 -6.62 12.92
N GLN A 425 -32.40 -7.69 13.67
CA GLN A 425 -31.66 -7.58 14.93
C GLN A 425 -30.25 -7.03 14.72
N LEU A 426 -29.56 -7.40 13.64
CA LEU A 426 -28.25 -6.86 13.28
C LEU A 426 -28.33 -5.36 12.91
N GLN A 427 -29.32 -4.94 12.12
CA GLN A 427 -29.58 -3.53 11.80
C GLN A 427 -29.88 -2.72 13.07
N ASN A 428 -30.76 -3.22 13.94
CA ASN A 428 -31.09 -2.59 15.22
C ASN A 428 -29.86 -2.49 16.13
N ARG A 429 -29.05 -3.54 16.25
CA ARG A 429 -27.81 -3.51 17.04
C ARG A 429 -26.80 -2.52 16.46
N HIS A 430 -26.63 -2.47 15.13
CA HIS A 430 -25.74 -1.51 14.47
C HIS A 430 -26.21 -0.06 14.72
N LYS A 431 -27.50 0.22 14.59
CA LYS A 431 -28.10 1.55 14.82
C LYS A 431 -27.87 2.09 16.23
N HIS A 432 -27.90 1.23 17.25
CA HIS A 432 -27.67 1.61 18.65
C HIS A 432 -26.21 1.43 19.10
N CYS A 433 -25.30 1.05 18.20
CA CYS A 433 -23.90 0.81 18.53
C CYS A 433 -23.11 2.13 18.57
N SER A 434 -22.76 2.60 19.76
CA SER A 434 -21.81 3.71 19.92
C SER A 434 -20.38 3.23 19.67
N TYR A 435 -19.99 3.13 18.41
CA TYR A 435 -18.64 2.73 18.00
C TYR A 435 -17.55 3.63 18.59
N ALA A 436 -17.83 4.92 18.81
CA ALA A 436 -16.91 5.85 19.46
C ALA A 436 -16.64 5.46 20.92
N TYR A 437 -17.70 5.13 21.67
CA TYR A 437 -17.58 4.74 23.07
C TYR A 437 -16.90 3.37 23.23
N LEU A 438 -17.25 2.39 22.38
CA LEU A 438 -16.57 1.10 22.34
C LEU A 438 -15.07 1.25 22.02
N LEU A 439 -14.71 2.07 21.03
CA LEU A 439 -13.32 2.34 20.69
C LEU A 439 -12.58 2.96 21.87
N ASN A 440 -13.16 3.96 22.54
CA ASN A 440 -12.50 4.62 23.68
C ASN A 440 -12.40 3.70 24.92
N TYR A 441 -13.35 2.80 25.12
CA TYR A 441 -13.35 1.84 26.24
C TYR A 441 -12.30 0.74 26.08
N TYR A 442 -12.14 0.18 24.87
CA TYR A 442 -11.20 -0.91 24.61
C TYR A 442 -9.82 -0.44 24.11
N CYS A 443 -9.72 0.76 23.57
CA CYS A 443 -8.51 1.33 22.96
C CYS A 443 -8.37 2.83 23.32
N SER A 444 -8.32 3.16 24.62
CA SER A 444 -8.18 4.54 25.08
C SER A 444 -6.88 5.19 24.60
N ALA A 445 -6.90 6.52 24.41
CA ALA A 445 -5.73 7.26 23.91
C ALA A 445 -4.51 7.21 24.86
N GLU A 446 -4.73 7.01 26.16
CA GLU A 446 -3.69 6.82 27.18
C GLU A 446 -2.84 5.55 26.96
N VAL A 447 -3.36 4.56 26.23
CA VAL A 447 -2.60 3.37 25.81
C VAL A 447 -1.69 3.69 24.61
N TRP A 448 -1.99 4.73 23.83
CA TRP A 448 -1.20 5.10 22.65
C TRP A 448 0.05 5.92 22.98
N SER A 449 -0.03 6.85 23.95
CA SER A 449 1.14 7.64 24.40
C SER A 449 2.26 6.72 24.89
N HIS A 450 1.92 5.70 25.69
CA HIS A 450 2.87 4.69 26.19
C HIS A 450 3.59 3.87 25.10
N PHE A 451 3.07 3.82 23.87
CA PHE A 451 3.69 3.12 22.73
C PHE A 451 4.40 4.06 21.73
N LEU A 452 4.17 5.36 21.81
CA LEU A 452 4.78 6.36 20.91
C LEU A 452 5.98 7.09 21.54
N GLY A 453 6.17 6.99 22.86
CA GLY A 453 7.37 7.54 23.52
C GLY A 453 7.41 9.06 23.53
N GLU A 454 6.24 9.70 23.64
CA GLU A 454 6.12 11.13 23.96
C GLU A 454 5.94 11.27 25.48
N ASP A 455 7.07 11.38 26.19
CA ASP A 455 7.20 12.00 27.52
C ASP A 455 7.74 13.45 27.34
#